data_AF-A0A914KT46-F1
#
_entry.id   AF-A0A914KT46-F1
#
_cell.length_a   1.000
_cell.length_b   1.000
_cell.length_c   1.000
_cell.angle_alpha   90.00
_cell.angle_beta   90.00
_cell.angle_gamma   90.00
#
_symmetry.space_group_name_H-M   'P 1'
#
loop_
_entity.id
_entity.type
_entity.pdbx_description
1 polymer ?
#
loop_
_entity_poly.entity_id
_entity_poly.type
_entity_poly.pdbx_seq_one_letter_code
_entity_poly.pdbx_strand_id
1 'polypeptide(L)'
;MKKLLFKFFFFSRFKLLRLNPRTEKQLNWLRELYSSDTNSAPPFFNLDFWQPPTNIGALVDLTVSPIDAPAFFGELRHRELDYLVIADNLEEFRIIILNIFWH
;
A
#
# COMPACT_ATOMS: atom_id res chain seq x y z
N MET A 1 -7.02 16.97 8.76
CA MET A 1 -7.57 15.88 9.61
C MET A 1 -9.00 15.45 9.23
N LYS A 2 -9.42 15.49 7.95
CA LYS A 2 -10.76 15.03 7.50
C LYS A 2 -10.75 13.76 6.62
N LYS A 3 -9.60 13.35 6.08
CA LYS A 3 -9.47 12.11 5.27
C LYS A 3 -9.53 10.82 6.11
N LEU A 4 -9.04 10.86 7.37
CA LEU A 4 -8.89 9.68 8.22
C LEU A 4 -10.25 9.12 8.71
N LEU A 5 -11.21 10.01 9.00
CA LEU A 5 -12.52 9.64 9.55
C LEU A 5 -13.48 9.01 8.53
N PHE A 6 -13.33 9.30 7.23
CA PHE A 6 -14.22 8.76 6.19
C PHE A 6 -13.78 7.39 5.65
N LYS A 7 -12.51 7.02 5.84
CA LYS A 7 -11.93 5.76 5.32
C LYS A 7 -12.30 4.54 6.19
N PHE A 8 -12.64 4.76 7.46
CA PHE A 8 -12.86 3.68 8.45
C PHE A 8 -14.12 2.83 8.24
N PHE A 9 -15.04 3.23 7.37
CA PHE A 9 -16.27 2.48 7.08
C PHE A 9 -16.19 1.59 5.82
N PHE A 10 -15.06 1.57 5.09
CA PHE A 10 -14.98 0.96 3.75
C PHE A 10 -13.64 0.25 3.46
N PHE A 11 -13.03 -0.43 4.43
CA PHE A 11 -11.79 -1.20 4.18
C PHE A 11 -12.03 -2.68 3.85
N SER A 12 -13.28 -3.07 3.61
CA SER A 12 -13.61 -4.46 3.31
C SER A 12 -12.80 -4.96 2.13
N ARG A 13 -12.06 -6.04 2.37
CA ARG A 13 -11.21 -6.72 1.38
C ARG A 13 -10.01 -5.91 0.88
N PHE A 14 -9.66 -4.80 1.54
CA PHE A 14 -8.34 -4.20 1.32
C PHE A 14 -7.28 -5.17 1.83
N LYS A 15 -6.19 -5.29 1.06
CA LYS A 15 -5.05 -6.11 1.45
C LYS A 15 -3.95 -5.23 1.99
N LEU A 16 -3.34 -5.62 3.11
CA LEU A 16 -2.11 -5.00 3.63
C LEU A 16 -0.92 -5.78 3.09
N LEU A 17 -0.04 -5.08 2.40
CA LEU A 17 1.15 -5.62 1.78
C LEU A 17 2.39 -5.03 2.43
N ARG A 18 3.44 -5.85 2.50
CA ARG A 18 4.81 -5.43 2.80
C ARG A 18 5.69 -5.73 1.61
N LEU A 19 6.32 -4.70 1.07
CA LEU A 19 7.23 -4.76 -0.06
C LEU A 19 8.66 -4.53 0.43
N ASN A 20 9.63 -5.02 -0.34
CA ASN A 20 11.05 -4.76 -0.10
C ASN A 20 11.76 -4.43 -1.43
N PRO A 21 11.95 -3.14 -1.77
CA PRO A 21 12.72 -2.76 -2.95
C PRO A 21 14.20 -3.10 -2.78
N ARG A 22 14.73 -3.97 -3.66
CA ARG A 22 16.14 -4.39 -3.66
C ARG A 22 16.98 -3.71 -4.72
N THR A 23 16.35 -2.92 -5.59
CA THR A 23 17.03 -2.18 -6.66
C THR A 23 16.58 -0.72 -6.68
N GLU A 24 17.42 0.15 -7.22
CA GLU A 24 17.10 1.58 -7.39
C GLU A 24 15.87 1.79 -8.27
N LYS A 25 15.69 0.95 -9.31
CA LYS A 25 14.51 0.98 -10.19
C LYS A 25 13.22 0.71 -9.42
N GLN A 26 13.22 -0.28 -8.53
CA GLN A 26 12.06 -0.61 -7.70
C GLN A 26 11.77 0.50 -6.69
N LEU A 27 12.80 1.02 -6.03
CA LEU A 27 12.67 2.10 -5.06
C LEU A 27 12.09 3.36 -5.71
N ASN A 28 12.60 3.75 -6.88
CA ASN A 28 12.12 4.94 -7.57
C ASN A 28 10.69 4.79 -8.05
N TRP A 29 10.30 3.61 -8.54
CA TRP A 29 8.90 3.35 -8.87
C TRP A 29 7.97 3.46 -7.64
N LEU A 30 8.38 2.93 -6.48
CA LEU A 30 7.59 3.10 -5.24
C LEU A 30 7.52 4.56 -4.80
N ARG A 31 8.61 5.32 -4.94
CA ARG A 31 8.63 6.77 -4.65
C ARG A 31 7.71 7.54 -5.58
N GLU A 32 7.66 7.18 -6.87
CA GLU A 32 6.73 7.76 -7.84
C GLU A 32 5.28 7.47 -7.45
N LEU A 33 4.96 6.23 -7.05
CA LEU A 33 3.63 5.88 -6.52
C LEU A 33 3.27 6.63 -5.23
N TYR A 34 4.24 6.88 -4.36
CA TYR A 34 4.02 7.63 -3.12
C TYR A 34 3.88 9.14 -3.36
N SER A 35 4.66 9.69 -4.30
CA SER A 35 4.73 11.14 -4.59
C SER A 35 3.68 11.60 -5.59
N SER A 36 3.14 10.67 -6.38
CA SER A 36 1.99 10.96 -7.23
C SER A 36 0.79 11.19 -6.30
N ASP A 37 0.40 12.46 -6.17
CA ASP A 37 -1.02 12.75 -5.93
C ASP A 37 -1.77 11.87 -6.92
N THR A 38 -2.67 11.02 -6.42
CA THR A 38 -3.28 9.85 -7.08
C THR A 38 -4.08 10.15 -8.38
N ASN A 39 -3.83 11.29 -9.03
CA ASN A 39 -4.54 11.89 -10.14
C ASN A 39 -3.65 12.26 -11.35
N SER A 40 -2.32 12.08 -11.31
CA SER A 40 -1.44 12.64 -12.38
C SER A 40 -0.84 11.66 -13.41
N ALA A 41 -0.77 10.33 -13.20
CA ALA A 41 -0.36 9.39 -14.25
C ALA A 41 -0.87 7.93 -14.05
N PRO A 42 -1.31 7.20 -15.10
CA PRO A 42 -1.70 5.79 -15.01
C PRO A 42 -0.53 4.81 -14.85
N PRO A 43 -0.77 3.60 -14.28
CA PRO A 43 -2.03 3.15 -13.70
C PRO A 43 -2.29 3.78 -12.32
N PHE A 44 -3.49 4.31 -12.13
CA PHE A 44 -3.94 4.83 -10.84
C PHE A 44 -4.32 3.67 -9.94
N PHE A 45 -3.55 3.42 -8.90
CA PHE A 45 -3.91 2.47 -7.85
C PHE A 45 -4.37 3.23 -6.61
N ASN A 46 -5.48 2.81 -6.02
CA ASN A 46 -5.89 3.32 -4.72
C ASN A 46 -5.05 2.63 -3.63
N LEU A 47 -3.91 3.27 -3.35
CA LEU A 47 -2.94 2.83 -2.34
C LEU A 47 -2.98 3.74 -1.12
N ASP A 48 -2.71 3.17 0.05
CA ASP A 48 -2.44 3.94 1.27
C ASP A 48 -1.13 3.46 1.88
N PHE A 49 -0.12 4.33 1.93
CA PHE A 49 1.19 3.96 2.46
C PHE A 49 1.23 4.14 3.97
N TRP A 50 1.46 3.04 4.67
CA TRP A 50 1.62 3.00 6.12
C TRP A 50 3.07 3.22 6.52
N GLN A 51 3.98 2.66 5.72
CA GLN A 51 5.41 2.90 5.81
C GLN A 51 5.92 3.28 4.42
N PRO A 52 6.29 4.55 4.19
CA PRO A 52 6.67 5.04 2.87
C PRO A 52 8.04 4.49 2.44
N PRO A 53 8.34 4.49 1.12
CA PRO A 53 9.65 4.11 0.60
C PRO A 53 10.73 5.12 0.99
N THR A 54 11.81 4.63 1.61
CA THR A 54 12.94 5.45 2.08
C THR A 54 14.22 5.15 1.31
N ASN A 55 14.75 3.94 1.42
CA ASN A 55 15.98 3.48 0.77
C ASN A 55 15.88 2.00 0.34
N ILE A 56 16.83 1.54 -0.47
CA ILE A 56 16.93 0.13 -0.87
C ILE A 56 17.04 -0.74 0.38
N GLY A 57 16.32 -1.86 0.41
CA GLY A 57 16.27 -2.81 1.52
C GLY A 57 15.32 -2.41 2.65
N ALA A 58 14.85 -1.16 2.68
CA ALA A 58 13.87 -0.73 3.67
C ALA A 58 12.47 -1.27 3.34
N LEU A 59 11.74 -1.70 4.37
CA LEU A 59 10.38 -2.21 4.20
C LEU A 59 9.43 -1.08 3.81
N VAL A 60 8.45 -1.41 2.98
CA VAL A 60 7.39 -0.50 2.54
C VAL A 60 6.06 -1.19 2.78
N ASP A 61 5.23 -0.60 3.63
CA ASP A 61 3.92 -1.17 3.97
C ASP A 61 2.83 -0.30 3.37
N LEU A 62 1.88 -0.93 2.68
CA LEU A 62 0.76 -0.23 2.06
C LEU A 62 -0.49 -1.09 1.99
N THR A 63 -1.65 -0.44 1.95
CA THR A 63 -2.91 -1.11 1.61
C THR A 63 -3.27 -0.90 0.16
N VAL A 64 -3.80 -1.93 -0.49
CA VAL A 64 -4.34 -1.87 -1.85
C VAL A 64 -5.82 -2.21 -1.85
N SER A 65 -6.60 -1.47 -2.65
CA SER A 65 -8.04 -1.72 -2.82
C SER A 65 -8.30 -3.08 -3.49
N PRO A 66 -9.43 -3.75 -3.21
CA PRO A 66 -9.77 -5.01 -3.85
C PRO A 66 -9.95 -4.90 -5.37
N ILE A 67 -10.34 -3.72 -5.87
CA ILE A 67 -10.51 -3.43 -7.30
C ILE A 67 -9.15 -3.43 -8.00
N ASP A 68 -8.15 -2.82 -7.36
CA ASP A 68 -6.82 -2.62 -7.94
C ASP A 68 -5.86 -3.78 -7.67
N ALA A 69 -6.13 -4.58 -6.64
CA ALA A 69 -5.24 -5.64 -6.19
C ALA A 69 -4.79 -6.60 -7.31
N PRO A 70 -5.66 -7.10 -8.22
CA PRO A 70 -5.21 -7.97 -9.31
C PRO A 70 -4.19 -7.31 -10.24
N ALA A 71 -4.44 -6.06 -10.64
CA ALA A 71 -3.55 -5.31 -11.51
C ALA A 71 -2.24 -4.92 -10.79
N PHE A 72 -2.34 -4.53 -9.52
CA PHE A 72 -1.19 -4.18 -8.70
C PHE A 72 -0.26 -5.39 -8.49
N PHE A 73 -0.79 -6.57 -8.20
CA PHE A 73 0.03 -7.80 -8.11
C PHE A 73 0.69 -8.15 -9.46
N GLY A 74 0.03 -7.84 -10.58
CA GLY A 74 0.63 -7.94 -11.90
C GLY A 74 1.87 -7.05 -12.06
N GLU A 75 1.78 -5.79 -11.65
CA GLU A 75 2.92 -4.84 -11.66
C GLU A 75 4.04 -5.28 -10.72
N LEU A 76 3.72 -5.75 -9.50
CA LEU A 76 4.72 -6.27 -8.57
C LEU A 76 5.50 -7.44 -9.19
N ARG A 77 4.79 -8.38 -9.84
CA ARG A 77 5.41 -9.52 -10.53
C ARG A 77 6.25 -9.07 -11.72
N HIS A 78 5.75 -8.16 -12.56
CA HIS A 78 6.48 -7.65 -13.73
C HIS A 78 7.78 -6.95 -13.34
N ARG A 79 7.80 -6.31 -12.17
CA ARG A 79 8.96 -5.56 -11.64
C ARG A 79 9.86 -6.40 -10.73
N GLU A 80 9.57 -7.70 -10.60
CA GLU A 80 10.29 -8.62 -9.72
C GLU A 80 10.40 -8.07 -8.29
N LEU A 81 9.35 -7.39 -7.82
CA LEU A 81 9.31 -6.77 -6.50
C LEU A 81 8.68 -7.74 -5.51
N ASP A 82 9.51 -8.24 -4.59
CA ASP A 82 9.07 -9.14 -3.53
C ASP A 82 8.02 -8.48 -2.64
N TYR A 83 7.00 -9.26 -2.28
CA TYR A 83 5.95 -8.83 -1.37
C TYR A 83 5.51 -9.95 -0.43
N LEU A 84 5.00 -9.53 0.72
CA LEU A 84 4.29 -10.36 1.69
C LEU A 84 2.89 -9.78 1.88
N VAL A 85 1.86 -10.64 1.81
CA VAL A 85 0.50 -10.27 2.23
C VAL A 85 0.43 -10.41 3.75
N ILE A 86 0.42 -9.29 4.46
CA ILE A 86 0.29 -9.27 5.93
C ILE A 86 -1.17 -9.55 6.32
N ALA A 87 -2.11 -8.94 5.62
CA ALA A 87 -3.54 -9.16 5.81
C ALA A 87 -4.24 -9.26 4.46
N ASP A 88 -5.02 -10.31 4.27
CA ASP A 88 -5.83 -10.49 3.06
C ASP A 88 -7.16 -9.71 3.11
N ASN A 89 -7.59 -9.38 4.33
CA ASN A 89 -8.73 -8.53 4.60
C ASN A 89 -8.43 -7.65 5.82
N LEU A 90 -8.18 -6.36 5.57
CA LEU A 90 -7.78 -5.42 6.60
C LEU A 90 -8.84 -5.23 7.70
N GLU A 91 -10.12 -5.41 7.38
CA GLU A 91 -11.20 -5.30 8.36
C GLU A 91 -11.10 -6.33 9.50
N GLU A 92 -10.49 -7.48 9.27
CA GLU A 92 -10.25 -8.49 10.31
C GLU A 92 -9.33 -7.97 11.41
N PHE A 93 -8.48 -6.99 11.09
CA PHE A 93 -7.55 -6.36 12.01
C PHE A 93 -8.08 -5.03 12.58
N ARG A 94 -9.34 -4.68 12.33
CA ARG A 94 -9.95 -3.39 12.73
C ARG A 94 -9.72 -3.05 14.21
N ILE A 95 -9.88 -4.00 15.12
CA ILE A 95 -9.72 -3.77 16.56
C ILE A 95 -8.26 -3.42 16.91
N ILE A 96 -7.29 -4.08 16.28
CA ILE A 96 -5.86 -3.85 16.51
C ILE A 96 -5.45 -2.49 15.92
N ILE A 97 -5.90 -2.19 14.70
CA ILE A 97 -5.62 -0.93 14.01
C ILE A 97 -6.17 0.26 14.82
N LEU A 98 -7.38 0.16 15.36
CA LEU A 98 -7.96 1.20 16.19
C LEU A 98 -7.12 1.50 17.45
N ASN A 99 -6.44 0.52 18.02
CA ASN A 99 -5.59 0.76 19.19
C ASN A 99 -4.22 1.40 18.83
N ILE A 100 -3.72 1.20 17.61
CA ILE A 100 -2.43 1.74 17.18
C ILE A 100 -2.52 3.23 16.81
N PHE A 101 -3.64 3.66 16.24
CA PHE A 101 -3.82 5.03 15.73
C PHE A 101 -4.49 6.02 16.71
N TRP A 102 -4.87 5.57 17.91
CA TRP A 102 -5.56 6.38 18.94
C TRP A 102 -4.78 6.48 20.27
N HIS A 103 -3.46 6.63 20.18
CA HIS A 103 -2.59 7.02 21.28
C HIS A 103 -1.63 8.15 20.87
#